data_AF-A0A914M981-F1
#
_entry.id   AF-A0A914M981-F1
#
_cell.length_a   1.000
_cell.length_b   1.000
_cell.length_c   1.000
_cell.angle_alpha   90.00
_cell.angle_beta   90.00
_cell.angle_gamma   90.00
#
_symmetry.space_group_name_H-M   'P 1'
#
loop_
_entity.id
_entity.type
_entity.pdbx_description
1 polymer ?
#
loop_
_entity_poly.entity_id
_entity_poly.type
_entity_poly.pdbx_seq_one_letter_code
_entity_poly.pdbx_strand_id
1 'polypeptide(L)'
;MIEAFTDDPEFSKIITDKNLVILVDSLEDGIKTVQQYEGNAAFIAPSGRLRVLASLECNVTTIPNRVLTTYLSIAFRKGSPYKNYINKRIPLYWQNGLIRKWMVEYSGTFGRKNTSHRCSEINDDRLKRGIFGLIHFQGVFALLFAGLGMAVAVLLCEIYTSYYS
;
A
#
# COMPACT_ATOMS: atom_id res chain seq x y z
N MET A 1 -20.65 -12.79 -11.14
CA MET A 1 -19.26 -13.32 -11.18
C MET A 1 -18.63 -13.29 -9.79
N ILE A 2 -18.88 -12.27 -8.95
CA ILE A 2 -18.49 -12.30 -7.52
C ILE A 2 -19.29 -13.37 -6.76
N GLU A 3 -20.58 -13.54 -7.05
CA GLU A 3 -21.42 -14.62 -6.48
C GLU A 3 -20.88 -16.04 -6.72
N ALA A 4 -20.13 -16.25 -7.80
CA ALA A 4 -19.62 -17.58 -8.14
C ALA A 4 -18.43 -18.04 -7.26
N PHE A 5 -17.81 -17.12 -6.50
CA PHE A 5 -16.70 -17.45 -5.60
C PHE A 5 -17.17 -17.74 -4.16
N THR A 6 -18.34 -17.23 -3.78
CA THR A 6 -18.97 -17.47 -2.46
C THR A 6 -19.80 -18.75 -2.43
N ASP A 7 -20.25 -19.25 -3.59
CA ASP A 7 -21.09 -20.44 -3.71
C ASP A 7 -20.33 -21.78 -3.66
N ASP A 8 -18.99 -21.76 -3.54
CA ASP A 8 -18.20 -22.98 -3.40
C ASP A 8 -18.23 -23.46 -1.94
N PRO A 9 -18.86 -24.62 -1.63
CA PRO A 9 -19.11 -25.06 -0.27
C PRO A 9 -17.82 -25.41 0.50
N GLU A 10 -16.72 -25.67 -0.21
CA GLU A 10 -15.42 -25.95 0.40
C GLU A 10 -14.73 -24.66 0.86
N PHE A 11 -14.80 -23.60 0.05
CA PHE A 11 -14.26 -22.28 0.41
C PHE A 11 -15.07 -21.62 1.52
N SER A 12 -16.41 -21.75 1.49
CA SER A 12 -17.30 -21.31 2.57
C SER A 12 -16.91 -21.92 3.92
N LYS A 13 -16.60 -23.23 3.96
CA LYS A 13 -16.13 -23.89 5.19
C LYS A 13 -14.80 -23.34 5.70
N ILE A 14 -13.81 -23.11 4.83
CA ILE A 14 -12.50 -22.57 5.22
C ILE A 14 -12.62 -21.14 5.78
N ILE A 15 -13.54 -20.35 5.23
CA ILE A 15 -13.84 -18.99 5.67
C ILE A 15 -14.55 -18.97 7.04
N THR A 16 -15.39 -19.97 7.31
CA THR A 16 -16.26 -20.01 8.51
C THR A 16 -15.58 -20.68 9.72
N ASP A 17 -14.62 -21.59 9.49
CA ASP A 17 -13.98 -22.40 10.55
C ASP A 17 -12.92 -21.63 11.37
N LYS A 18 -12.56 -20.43 10.92
CA LYS A 18 -11.71 -19.50 11.66
C LYS A 18 -12.41 -18.15 11.62
N ASN A 19 -12.79 -17.58 12.77
CA ASN A 19 -13.32 -16.21 12.95
C ASN A 19 -12.33 -15.09 12.49
N LEU A 20 -11.52 -15.36 11.47
CA LEU A 20 -10.41 -14.57 10.95
C LEU A 20 -10.78 -13.86 9.64
N VAL A 21 -11.89 -14.22 8.99
CA VAL A 21 -12.29 -13.69 7.70
C VAL A 21 -13.56 -12.84 7.83
N ILE A 22 -13.43 -11.55 7.55
CA ILE A 22 -14.55 -10.60 7.52
C ILE A 22 -14.90 -10.36 6.05
N LEU A 23 -16.13 -10.70 5.67
CA LEU A 23 -16.64 -10.40 4.34
C LEU A 23 -17.27 -9.00 4.36
N VAL A 24 -17.00 -8.25 3.29
CA VAL A 24 -17.46 -6.89 3.09
C VAL A 24 -18.03 -6.77 1.69
N ASP A 25 -19.17 -6.09 1.58
CA ASP A 25 -19.90 -5.97 0.32
C ASP A 25 -19.30 -4.92 -0.61
N SER A 26 -18.63 -3.90 -0.06
CA SER A 26 -18.03 -2.81 -0.83
C SER A 26 -16.52 -2.64 -0.61
N LEU A 27 -15.86 -2.09 -1.62
CA LEU A 27 -14.44 -1.76 -1.58
C LEU A 27 -14.13 -0.71 -0.51
N GLU A 28 -14.99 0.30 -0.39
CA GLU A 28 -14.87 1.38 0.58
C GLU A 28 -15.02 0.86 2.02
N ASP A 29 -15.94 -0.07 2.24
CA ASP A 29 -16.16 -0.68 3.55
C ASP A 29 -14.99 -1.61 3.93
N GLY A 30 -14.43 -2.33 2.97
CA GLY A 30 -13.20 -3.11 3.18
C GLY A 30 -12.01 -2.25 3.60
N ILE A 31 -11.86 -1.07 3.02
CA ILE A 31 -10.79 -0.13 3.40
C ILE A 31 -11.01 0.43 4.80
N LYS A 32 -12.23 0.87 5.13
CA LYS A 32 -12.57 1.33 6.49
C LYS A 32 -12.33 0.24 7.54
N THR A 33 -12.68 -0.99 7.20
CA THR A 33 -12.44 -2.15 8.07
C THR A 33 -10.95 -2.31 8.34
N VAL A 34 -10.09 -2.26 7.32
CA VAL A 34 -8.62 -2.32 7.52
C VAL A 34 -8.11 -1.17 8.38
N GLN A 35 -8.62 0.05 8.17
CA GLN A 35 -8.24 1.21 8.97
C GLN A 35 -8.64 1.05 10.45
N GLN A 36 -9.80 0.44 10.74
CA GLN A 36 -10.28 0.20 12.10
C GLN A 36 -9.40 -0.78 12.88
N TYR A 37 -8.75 -1.74 12.21
CA TYR A 37 -7.89 -2.74 12.85
C TYR A 37 -6.40 -2.35 12.93
N GLU A 38 -6.05 -1.10 12.61
CA GLU A 38 -4.70 -0.50 12.79
C GLU A 38 -3.52 -1.40 12.35
N GLY A 39 -3.66 -2.10 11.22
CA GLY A 39 -2.60 -2.95 10.65
C GLY A 39 -2.67 -4.44 10.99
N ASN A 40 -3.63 -4.88 11.80
CA ASN A 40 -3.86 -6.31 12.10
C ASN A 40 -4.84 -7.00 11.12
N ALA A 41 -5.35 -6.28 10.12
CA ALA A 41 -6.22 -6.83 9.09
C ALA A 41 -5.68 -6.52 7.69
N ALA A 42 -5.87 -7.45 6.76
CA ALA A 42 -5.53 -7.29 5.36
C ALA A 42 -6.79 -7.46 4.50
N PHE A 43 -6.99 -6.57 3.55
CA PHE A 43 -8.10 -6.64 2.61
C PHE A 43 -7.62 -7.07 1.23
N ILE A 44 -8.28 -8.08 0.67
CA ILE A 44 -7.95 -8.66 -0.63
C ILE A 44 -9.00 -8.19 -1.63
N ALA A 45 -8.58 -7.40 -2.62
CA ALA A 45 -9.45 -6.86 -3.65
C ALA A 45 -8.73 -6.72 -5.00
N PRO A 46 -9.46 -6.52 -6.11
CA PRO A 46 -8.86 -6.31 -7.43
C PRO A 46 -7.91 -5.10 -7.44
N SER A 47 -6.65 -5.36 -7.83
CA SER A 47 -5.56 -4.37 -7.75
C SER A 47 -5.80 -3.09 -8.56
N GLY A 48 -6.59 -3.16 -9.64
CA GLY A 48 -6.85 -2.03 -10.52
C GLY A 48 -7.60 -0.89 -9.81
N ARG A 49 -8.66 -1.22 -9.07
CA ARG A 49 -9.43 -0.24 -8.29
C ARG A 49 -8.70 0.14 -7.00
N LEU A 50 -8.08 -0.84 -6.35
CA LEU A 50 -7.37 -0.65 -5.09
C LEU A 50 -6.21 0.34 -5.22
N ARG A 51 -5.42 0.26 -6.30
CA ARG A 51 -4.28 1.18 -6.49
C ARG A 51 -4.71 2.63 -6.68
N VAL A 52 -5.86 2.85 -7.33
CA VAL A 52 -6.41 4.21 -7.50
C VAL A 52 -6.83 4.75 -6.14
N LEU A 53 -7.53 3.94 -5.34
CA LEU A 53 -8.04 4.35 -4.04
C LEU A 53 -6.92 4.56 -3.00
N ALA A 54 -5.92 3.68 -2.97
CA ALA A 54 -4.73 3.86 -2.14
C ALA A 54 -3.86 5.06 -2.56
N SER A 55 -3.94 5.52 -3.81
CA SER A 55 -3.28 6.77 -4.21
C SER A 55 -3.99 8.02 -3.68
N LEU A 56 -5.26 7.89 -3.27
CA LEU A 56 -6.08 8.97 -2.70
C LEU A 56 -5.99 8.98 -1.16
N GLU A 57 -5.90 7.80 -0.54
CA GLU A 57 -5.84 7.63 0.91
C GLU A 57 -4.43 7.24 1.37
N CYS A 58 -3.72 8.14 2.03
CA CYS A 58 -2.31 7.91 2.41
C CYS A 58 -2.13 6.97 3.60
N ASN A 59 -3.24 6.52 4.19
CA ASN A 59 -3.24 5.63 5.35
C ASN A 59 -3.23 4.14 4.95
N VAL A 60 -3.41 3.84 3.66
CA VAL A 60 -3.40 2.46 3.16
C VAL A 60 -2.32 2.30 2.10
N THR A 61 -1.57 1.21 2.21
CA THR A 61 -0.53 0.85 1.24
C THR A 61 -0.93 -0.42 0.52
N THR A 62 -0.68 -0.47 -0.80
CA THR A 62 -0.87 -1.70 -1.56
C THR A 62 0.41 -2.50 -1.55
N ILE A 63 0.34 -3.76 -1.11
CA ILE A 63 1.45 -4.70 -1.25
C ILE A 63 1.66 -4.94 -2.77
N PRO A 64 2.89 -4.77 -3.30
CA PRO A 64 3.14 -4.82 -4.73
C PRO A 64 2.94 -6.22 -5.34
N ASN A 65 2.89 -7.26 -4.51
CA ASN A 65 2.75 -8.63 -4.95
C ASN A 65 1.28 -8.99 -5.18
N ARG A 66 0.97 -9.53 -6.37
CA ARG A 66 -0.37 -9.99 -6.72
C ARG A 66 -0.51 -11.45 -6.31
N VAL A 67 -1.47 -11.76 -5.46
CA VAL A 67 -1.76 -13.15 -5.03
C VAL A 67 -2.36 -13.96 -6.19
N LEU A 68 -3.17 -13.31 -7.04
CA LEU A 68 -3.83 -13.95 -8.17
C LEU A 68 -3.86 -13.03 -9.39
N THR A 69 -3.61 -13.60 -10.57
CA THR A 69 -3.78 -12.90 -11.85
C THR A 69 -5.16 -13.19 -12.41
N THR A 70 -6.05 -12.21 -12.32
CA THR A 70 -7.40 -12.27 -12.91
C THR A 70 -7.44 -11.51 -14.23
N TYR A 71 -8.11 -12.07 -15.23
CA TYR A 71 -8.32 -11.42 -16.52
C TYR A 71 -9.76 -10.93 -16.66
N LEU A 72 -9.93 -9.72 -17.19
CA LEU A 72 -11.24 -9.18 -17.55
C LEU A 72 -11.61 -9.67 -18.95
N SER A 73 -12.83 -10.22 -19.09
CA SER A 73 -13.37 -10.67 -20.37
C SER A 73 -14.68 -9.95 -20.68
N ILE A 74 -14.96 -9.78 -21.97
CA ILE A 74 -16.23 -9.23 -22.45
C ILE A 74 -17.15 -10.41 -22.76
N ALA A 75 -18.17 -10.59 -21.92
CA ALA A 75 -19.16 -11.63 -22.12
C ALA A 75 -20.19 -11.20 -23.18
N PHE A 76 -20.46 -12.06 -24.16
CA PHE A 76 -21.51 -11.86 -25.16
C PHE A 76 -22.64 -12.86 -24.94
N ARG A 77 -23.87 -12.48 -25.29
CA ARG A 77 -25.00 -13.40 -25.33
C ARG A 77 -24.70 -14.56 -26.30
N LYS A 78 -25.10 -15.77 -25.94
CA LYS A 78 -24.94 -16.97 -26.79
C LYS A 78 -25.56 -16.71 -28.17
N GLY A 79 -24.79 -16.99 -29.22
CA GLY A 79 -25.20 -16.74 -30.62
C GLY A 79 -25.06 -15.30 -31.12
N SER A 80 -24.51 -14.37 -30.32
CA SER A 80 -24.32 -12.99 -30.78
C SER A 80 -23.40 -12.91 -32.01
N PRO A 81 -23.80 -12.21 -33.09
CA PRO A 81 -22.97 -12.03 -34.29
C PRO A 81 -21.73 -11.16 -34.01
N TYR A 82 -21.78 -10.33 -32.97
CA TYR A 82 -20.69 -9.42 -32.60
C TYR A 82 -19.51 -10.14 -31.92
N LYS A 83 -19.74 -11.34 -31.35
CA LYS A 83 -18.70 -12.10 -30.65
C LYS A 83 -17.45 -12.25 -31.52
N ASN A 84 -17.63 -12.73 -32.75
CA ASN A 84 -16.52 -13.02 -33.65
C ASN A 84 -15.84 -11.74 -34.16
N TYR A 85 -16.61 -10.68 -34.38
CA TYR A 85 -16.10 -9.40 -34.82
C TYR A 85 -15.22 -8.73 -33.75
N ILE A 86 -15.71 -8.65 -32.51
CA ILE A 86 -14.98 -8.02 -31.41
C ILE A 86 -13.76 -8.85 -31.00
N ASN A 87 -13.88 -10.19 -30.95
CA ASN A 87 -12.77 -11.06 -30.59
C ASN A 87 -11.58 -10.92 -31.55
N LYS A 88 -11.83 -10.64 -32.84
CA LYS A 88 -10.76 -10.38 -33.82
C LYS A 88 -10.11 -9.00 -33.66
N ARG A 89 -10.83 -8.00 -33.14
CA ARG A 89 -10.32 -6.62 -33.00
C ARG A 89 -9.58 -6.37 -31.70
N ILE A 90 -9.92 -7.06 -30.61
CA ILE A 90 -9.24 -6.89 -29.31
C ILE A 90 -7.71 -7.07 -29.42
N PRO A 91 -7.17 -8.10 -30.08
CA PRO A 91 -5.73 -8.25 -30.26
C PRO A 91 -5.10 -7.08 -31.02
N LEU A 92 -5.79 -6.55 -32.04
CA LEU A 92 -5.31 -5.37 -32.79
C LEU A 92 -5.26 -4.13 -31.91
N TYR A 93 -6.27 -3.91 -31.06
CA TYR A 93 -6.26 -2.80 -30.10
C TYR A 93 -5.17 -2.93 -29.04
N TRP A 94 -4.83 -4.16 -28.66
CA TRP A 94 -3.72 -4.44 -27.77
C TRP A 94 -2.37 -4.15 -28.44
N GLN A 95 -2.15 -4.68 -29.65
CA GLN A 95 -0.93 -4.49 -30.43
C GLN A 95 -0.68 -3.00 -30.76
N ASN A 96 -1.74 -2.27 -31.10
CA ASN A 96 -1.67 -0.83 -31.38
C ASN A 96 -1.46 0.02 -30.11
N GLY A 97 -1.47 -0.59 -28.92
CA GLY A 97 -1.27 0.12 -27.64
C GLY A 97 -2.45 0.98 -27.20
N LEU A 98 -3.61 0.93 -27.87
CA LEU A 98 -4.79 1.72 -27.51
C LEU A 98 -5.32 1.35 -26.12
N ILE A 99 -5.33 0.06 -25.79
CA ILE A 99 -5.76 -0.42 -24.47
C ILE A 99 -4.81 0.11 -23.39
N ARG A 100 -3.50 0.13 -23.65
CA ARG A 100 -2.50 0.70 -22.73
C ARG A 100 -2.71 2.21 -22.54
N LYS A 101 -2.96 2.95 -23.63
CA LYS A 101 -3.26 4.38 -23.56
C LYS A 101 -4.49 4.65 -22.69
N TRP A 102 -5.59 3.93 -22.92
CA TRP A 102 -6.81 4.09 -22.12
C TRP A 102 -6.61 3.72 -20.66
N MET A 103 -5.83 2.69 -20.34
CA MET A 103 -5.52 2.36 -18.94
C MET A 103 -4.76 3.49 -18.24
N VAL A 104 -3.76 4.08 -18.91
CA VAL A 104 -2.99 5.20 -18.35
C VAL A 104 -3.85 6.45 -18.22
N GLU A 105 -4.67 6.75 -19.22
CA GLU A 105 -5.57 7.89 -19.18
C GLU A 105 -6.67 7.71 -18.13
N TYR A 106 -7.20 6.50 -17.95
CA TYR A 106 -8.20 6.24 -16.92
C TYR A 106 -7.59 6.39 -15.51
N SER A 107 -6.46 5.72 -15.26
CA SER A 107 -5.76 5.81 -13.97
C SER A 107 -5.17 7.20 -13.67
N GLY A 108 -4.79 7.94 -14.72
CA GLY A 108 -4.25 9.29 -14.64
C GLY A 108 -5.33 10.36 -14.55
N THR A 109 -6.22 10.46 -15.54
CA THR A 109 -7.18 11.56 -15.70
C THR A 109 -8.33 11.48 -14.70
N PHE A 110 -8.91 10.30 -14.44
CA PHE A 110 -9.97 10.18 -13.42
C PHE A 110 -9.42 10.28 -11.99
N GLY A 111 -8.18 9.84 -11.76
CA GLY A 111 -7.48 10.04 -10.49
C GLY A 111 -6.98 11.46 -10.24
N ARG A 112 -6.93 12.32 -11.29
CA ARG A 112 -6.48 13.72 -11.21
C ARG A 112 -7.61 14.72 -11.04
N LYS A 113 -8.83 14.41 -11.51
CA LYS A 113 -9.95 15.36 -11.48
C LYS A 113 -10.53 15.57 -10.08
N ASN A 114 -10.31 14.67 -9.13
CA ASN A 114 -10.99 14.72 -7.82
C ASN A 114 -10.10 15.03 -6.62
N THR A 115 -8.78 15.21 -6.77
CA THR A 115 -7.89 15.36 -5.61
C THR A 115 -6.60 16.09 -5.98
N SER A 116 -6.46 17.32 -5.49
CA SER A 116 -5.19 18.07 -5.44
C SER A 116 -4.14 17.41 -4.55
N HIS A 117 -4.53 16.44 -3.72
CA HIS A 117 -3.66 15.69 -2.82
C HIS A 117 -3.55 14.24 -3.31
N ARG A 118 -2.56 13.95 -4.16
CA ARG A 118 -2.04 12.59 -4.22
C ARG A 118 -1.12 12.40 -3.03
N CYS A 119 -1.23 11.25 -2.39
CA CYS A 119 -0.15 10.74 -1.57
C CYS A 119 1.03 10.61 -2.52
N SER A 120 2.02 11.47 -2.36
CA SER A 120 3.32 11.12 -2.89
C SER A 120 3.69 9.87 -2.11
N GLU A 121 3.55 8.71 -2.75
CA GLU A 121 4.43 7.60 -2.45
C GLU A 121 5.81 8.19 -2.73
N ILE A 122 6.38 8.88 -1.73
CA ILE A 122 7.82 9.06 -1.62
C ILE A 122 8.34 7.67 -1.27
N ASN A 123 8.14 6.73 -2.21
CA ASN A 123 9.01 5.58 -2.44
C ASN A 123 10.31 6.10 -3.06
N ASP A 124 10.80 7.21 -2.52
CA ASP A 124 12.14 7.63 -2.73
C ASP A 124 12.94 6.95 -1.62
N ASP A 125 12.96 5.62 -1.65
CA ASP A 125 13.90 4.82 -0.86
C ASP A 125 15.35 5.24 -1.17
N ARG A 126 15.58 5.96 -2.28
CA ARG A 126 16.86 6.60 -2.58
C ARG A 126 17.05 7.90 -1.79
N LEU A 127 16.04 8.76 -1.68
CA LEU A 127 16.10 9.97 -0.84
C LEU A 127 16.09 9.66 0.67
N LYS A 128 15.31 8.66 1.11
CA LYS A 128 15.30 8.16 2.50
C LYS A 128 16.62 7.48 2.92
N ARG A 129 17.33 6.84 1.97
CA ARG A 129 18.70 6.31 2.21
C ARG A 129 19.77 7.39 2.22
N GLY A 130 19.55 8.51 1.53
CA GLY A 130 20.50 9.64 1.47
C GLY A 130 20.35 10.64 2.61
N ILE A 131 19.15 10.79 3.18
CA ILE A 131 18.90 11.65 4.33
C ILE A 131 18.96 10.78 5.59
N PHE A 132 20.18 10.48 6.04
CA PHE A 132 20.43 10.08 7.42
C PHE A 132 20.07 11.26 8.32
N GLY A 133 18.79 11.39 8.64
CA GLY A 133 18.30 12.42 9.54
C GLY A 133 18.98 12.31 10.90
N LEU A 134 19.17 13.46 11.56
CA LEU A 134 19.78 13.63 12.89
C LEU A 134 19.24 12.66 13.95
N ILE A 135 18.03 12.15 13.74
CA ILE A 135 17.32 11.14 14.55
C ILE A 135 18.12 9.83 14.65
N HIS A 136 18.78 9.39 13.58
CA HIS A 136 19.58 8.16 13.62
C HIS A 136 20.91 8.32 14.37
N PHE A 137 21.40 9.55 14.55
CA PHE A 137 22.62 9.87 15.30
C PHE A 137 22.34 10.34 16.74
N GLN A 138 21.08 10.30 17.19
CA GLN A 138 20.68 10.70 18.54
C GLN A 138 21.47 9.95 19.62
N GLY A 139 21.80 8.67 19.39
CA GLY A 139 22.61 7.88 20.31
C GLY A 139 24.03 8.40 20.47
N VAL A 140 24.66 8.91 19.40
CA VAL A 140 26.04 9.43 19.43
C VAL A 140 26.09 10.75 20.19
N PHE A 141 25.13 11.64 19.97
CA PHE A 141 25.04 12.90 20.72
C PHE A 141 24.77 12.66 22.20
N ALA A 142 23.89 11.71 22.54
CA ALA A 142 23.62 11.34 23.94
C ALA A 142 24.89 10.82 24.65
N LEU A 143 25.68 9.98 23.96
CA LEU A 143 26.94 9.46 24.50
C LEU A 143 27.96 10.58 24.74
N LEU A 144 28.04 11.55 23.82
CA LEU A 144 28.97 12.67 23.90
C LEU A 144 28.64 13.58 25.10
N PHE A 145 27.37 13.93 25.29
CA PHE A 145 26.95 14.71 26.46
C PHE A 145 27.16 13.94 27.78
N ALA A 146 26.93 12.63 27.80
CA ALA A 146 27.20 11.80 28.98
C ALA A 146 28.70 11.74 29.33
N GLY A 147 29.56 11.56 28.33
CA GLY A 147 31.02 11.55 28.50
C GLY A 147 31.56 12.91 28.96
N LEU A 148 31.07 14.00 28.37
CA LEU A 148 31.42 15.36 28.77
C LEU A 148 30.98 15.64 30.22
N GLY A 149 29.76 15.24 30.59
CA GLY A 149 29.25 15.41 31.96
C GLY A 149 30.09 14.66 32.99
N MET A 150 30.46 13.41 32.69
CA MET A 150 31.34 12.62 33.57
C MET A 150 32.72 13.24 33.72
N ALA A 151 33.32 13.72 32.64
CA ALA A 151 34.64 14.37 32.69
C ALA A 151 34.62 15.64 33.56
N VAL A 152 33.58 16.47 33.42
CA VAL A 152 33.40 17.67 34.26
C VAL A 152 33.21 17.30 35.73
N ALA A 153 32.43 16.25 36.03
CA ALA A 153 32.20 15.81 37.39
C ALA A 153 33.49 15.33 38.08
N VAL A 154 34.34 14.58 37.37
CA VAL A 154 35.65 14.14 37.90
C VAL A 154 36.56 15.33 38.19
N LEU A 155 36.62 16.30 37.27
CA LEU A 155 37.44 17.49 37.44
C LEU A 155 37.00 18.32 38.65
N LEU A 156 35.70 18.50 38.85
CA LEU A 156 35.17 19.18 40.04
C LEU A 156 35.50 18.43 41.33
N CYS A 157 35.42 17.09 41.33
CA CYS A 157 35.81 16.30 42.49
C CYS A 157 37.30 16.47 42.83
N GLU A 158 38.17 16.46 41.83
CA GLU A 158 39.63 16.60 42.02
C GLU A 158 40.00 17.98 42.58
N ILE A 159 39.40 19.05 42.05
CA ILE A 159 39.58 20.42 42.58
C ILE A 159 39.09 20.49 44.03
N TYR A 160 37.93 19.89 44.33
CA TYR A 160 37.39 19.91 45.69
C TYR A 160 38.30 19.18 46.69
N THR A 161 38.83 18.01 46.32
CA THR A 161 39.79 17.28 47.17
C THR A 161 41.13 18.00 47.33
N SER A 162 41.61 18.66 46.28
CA SER A 162 42.86 19.45 46.31
C SER A 162 42.72 20.72 47.15
N TYR A 163 41.52 21.31 47.21
CA TYR A 163 41.24 22.48 48.05
C TYR A 163 41.09 22.14 49.54
N TYR A 164 40.66 20.93 49.88
CA TYR A 164 40.44 20.49 51.27
C TYR A 164 41.67 19.78 51.89
N SER A 165 42.67 19.43 51.07
CA SER A 165 43.97 18.87 51.52
C SER A 165 45.02 19.96 51.72
#